data_AF-A0A932H7H2-F1
#
_entry.id   AF-A0A932H7H2-F1
#
_cell.length_a   1.000
_cell.length_b   1.000
_cell.length_c   1.000
_cell.angle_alpha   90.00
_cell.angle_beta   90.00
_cell.angle_gamma   90.00
#
_symmetry.space_group_name_H-M   'P 1'
#
loop_
_entity.id
_entity.type
_entity.pdbx_description
1 polymer ?
#
loop_
_entity_poly.entity_id
_entity_poly.type
_entity_poly.pdbx_seq_one_letter_code
_entity_poly.pdbx_strand_id
1 'polypeptide(L)' 'MRLIVPTTFERSFIEALADHPVDRIYGSLSSEAGARAKAWLPQGGERELEAHIADARSRSIGFYY' A
#
# COMPACT_ATOMS: atom_id res chain seq x y z
N MET A 1 -8.39 -1.61 17.87
CA MET A 1 -6.95 -1.54 17.50
C MET A 1 -6.89 -1.20 16.02
N ARG A 2 -6.13 -0.19 15.59
CA ARG A 2 -6.04 0.20 14.17
C ARG A 2 -4.83 -0.46 13.56
N LEU A 3 -5.01 -1.22 12.48
CA LEU A 3 -3.95 -1.97 11.84
C LEU A 3 -3.29 -1.14 10.73
N ILE A 4 -1.96 -1.27 10.65
CA ILE A 4 -1.13 -0.74 9.57
C ILE A 4 -0.42 -1.93 8.94
N VAL A 5 -0.64 -2.18 7.64
CA VAL A 5 -0.18 -3.41 6.97
C VAL A 5 0.59 -3.11 5.68
N PRO A 6 1.56 -3.96 5.30
CA PRO A 6 2.22 -3.83 4.01
C PRO A 6 1.22 -4.13 2.88
N THR A 7 1.24 -3.33 1.81
CA THR A 7 0.39 -3.58 0.64
C THR A 7 1.05 -4.51 -0.36
N THR A 8 0.28 -5.31 -1.10
CA THR A 8 0.79 -6.10 -2.23
C THR A 8 0.71 -5.37 -3.58
N PHE A 9 0.16 -4.16 -3.62
CA PHE A 9 -0.20 -3.40 -4.83
C PHE A 9 -1.26 -4.02 -5.73
N GLU A 10 -1.74 -5.23 -5.42
CA GLU A 10 -2.86 -5.83 -6.12
C GLU A 10 -4.17 -5.11 -5.77
N ARG A 11 -5.06 -4.97 -6.75
CA ARG A 11 -6.39 -4.39 -6.52
C ARG A 11 -7.24 -5.23 -5.56
N SER A 12 -7.17 -6.55 -5.71
CA SER A 12 -7.83 -7.55 -4.86
C SER A 12 -7.47 -7.39 -3.38
N PHE A 13 -6.25 -6.93 -3.07
CA PHE A 13 -5.80 -6.71 -1.70
C PHE A 13 -6.66 -5.65 -1.00
N ILE A 14 -6.88 -4.50 -1.63
CA ILE A 14 -7.70 -3.41 -1.08
C ILE A 14 -9.15 -3.85 -0.86
N GLU A 15 -9.68 -4.69 -1.75
CA GLU A 15 -11.01 -5.26 -1.62
C GLU A 15 -11.11 -6.17 -0.39
N ALA A 16 -10.10 -7.02 -0.17
CA ALA A 16 -10.03 -7.91 0.99
C ALA A 16 -9.87 -7.16 2.33
N LEU A 17 -9.33 -5.93 2.32
CA LEU A 17 -9.18 -5.12 3.54
C LEU A 17 -10.52 -4.65 4.13
N ALA A 18 -11.62 -4.68 3.36
CA ALA A 18 -12.94 -4.23 3.83
C ALA A 18 -13.43 -4.99 5.07
N ASP A 19 -13.03 -6.26 5.22
CA ASP A 19 -13.43 -7.12 6.34
C ASP A 19 -12.50 -6.99 7.56
N HIS A 20 -11.54 -6.07 7.52
CA HIS A 20 -10.50 -5.92 8.54
C HIS A 20 -10.40 -4.47 9.06
N PRO A 21 -10.03 -4.27 10.34
CA PRO A 21 -9.90 -2.94 10.92
C PRO A 21 -8.56 -2.26 10.55
N VAL A 22 -8.30 -2.14 9.24
CA VAL A 22 -7.09 -1.49 8.69
C VAL A 22 -7.33 0.00 8.47
N ASP A 23 -6.49 0.84 9.07
CA ASP A 23 -6.55 2.30 8.93
C ASP A 23 -5.62 2.77 7.80
N ARG A 24 -4.47 2.08 7.62
CA ARG A 24 -3.43 2.48 6.68
C ARG A 24 -2.70 1.29 6.07
N ILE A 25 -2.19 1.49 4.86
CA ILE A 25 -1.28 0.57 4.19
C ILE A 25 0.05 1.27 3.89
N TYR A 26 1.12 0.49 3.73
CA TYR A 26 2.44 1.04 3.36
C TYR A 26 3.15 0.19 2.31
N GLY A 27 3.97 0.84 1.48
CA GLY A 27 4.78 0.23 0.43
C GLY A 27 5.72 1.24 -0.21
N SER A 28 6.61 0.81 -1.10
CA SER A 28 7.60 1.68 -1.74
C SER A 28 7.62 1.55 -3.26
N LEU A 29 8.02 2.62 -3.95
CA LEU A 29 8.31 2.57 -5.38
C LEU A 29 9.58 1.75 -5.66
N SER A 30 9.55 0.97 -6.75
CA SER A 30 10.73 0.25 -7.24
C SER A 30 11.89 1.19 -7.61
N SER A 31 11.59 2.40 -8.08
CA SER A 31 12.55 3.46 -8.41
C SER A 31 13.16 4.17 -7.19
N GLU A 32 12.51 4.07 -6.02
CA GLU A 32 12.96 4.66 -4.75
C GLU A 32 13.58 3.63 -3.80
N ALA A 33 14.19 2.57 -4.36
CA ALA A 33 14.94 1.56 -3.61
C ALA A 33 16.26 2.13 -3.04
N GLY A 34 16.19 3.20 -2.25
CA GLY A 34 17.31 3.86 -1.59
C GLY A 34 17.33 3.60 -0.08
N ALA A 35 18.45 3.03 0.38
CA ALA A 35 18.82 2.69 1.75
C ALA A 35 18.08 1.46 2.34
N ARG A 36 18.71 0.27 2.18
CA ARG A 36 18.67 -1.01 2.94
C ARG A 36 17.43 -1.42 3.77
N ALA A 37 16.70 -0.51 4.37
CA ALA A 37 15.43 -0.70 5.07
C ALA A 37 14.19 -0.79 4.16
N LYS A 38 14.27 -0.53 2.85
CA LYS A 38 13.10 -0.61 1.95
C LYS A 38 13.06 -1.84 1.02
N ALA A 39 14.11 -2.67 1.02
CA ALA A 39 14.17 -3.83 0.12
C ALA A 39 13.17 -4.95 0.44
N TRP A 40 12.64 -5.00 1.67
CA TRP A 40 11.63 -5.96 2.11
C TRP A 40 10.20 -5.45 1.92
N LEU A 41 10.05 -4.19 1.50
CA LEU A 41 8.74 -3.65 1.18
C LEU A 41 8.32 -4.14 -0.20
N PRO A 42 7.03 -4.44 -0.39
CA PRO A 42 6.49 -4.66 -1.71
C PRO A 42 6.84 -3.49 -2.63
N GLN A 43 7.10 -3.78 -3.90
CA GLN A 43 7.47 -2.80 -4.92
C GLN A 43 6.46 -2.81 -6.06
N GLY A 44 5.97 -1.63 -6.45
CA GLY A 44 5.06 -1.44 -7.57
C GLY A 44 5.64 -0.46 -8.60
N GLY A 45 5.08 -0.46 -9.82
CA GLY A 45 5.32 0.61 -10.79
C GLY A 45 4.63 1.92 -10.38
N GLU A 46 5.11 3.06 -10.88
CA GLU A 46 4.58 4.39 -10.51
C GLU A 46 3.08 4.54 -10.79
N ARG A 47 2.63 4.14 -11.99
CA ARG A 47 1.20 4.17 -12.38
C ARG A 47 0.34 3.21 -11.56
N GLU A 48 0.87 2.03 -11.24
CA GLU A 48 0.16 1.03 -10.44
C GLU A 48 0.02 1.51 -9.00
N LEU A 49 1.07 2.15 -8.46
CA LEU A 49 1.04 2.75 -7.13
C LEU A 49 0.01 3.88 -7.05
N GLU A 50 -0.01 4.80 -8.01
CA GLU A 50 -0.99 5.90 -8.01
C GLU A 50 -2.43 5.39 -8.03
N ALA A 51 -2.72 4.41 -8.89
CA ALA A 51 -4.04 3.77 -8.96
C ALA A 51 -4.38 3.08 -7.63
N HIS A 52 -3.42 2.38 -7.04
CA HIS A 52 -3.60 1.67 -5.78
C HIS A 52 -3.84 2.62 -4.59
N ILE A 53 -3.14 3.76 -4.55
CA ILE A 53 -3.36 4.83 -3.56
C ILE A 53 -4.75 5.45 -3.74
N ALA A 54 -5.17 5.69 -4.98
CA ALA A 54 -6.50 6.23 -5.27
C ALA A 54 -7.61 5.27 -4.80
N ASP A 55 -7.44 3.97 -5.06
CA ASP A 55 -8.36 2.91 -4.61
C ASP A 55 -8.43 2.85 -3.08
N ALA A 56 -7.28 2.87 -2.38
CA ALA A 56 -7.24 2.91 -0.92
C ALA A 56 -7.95 4.15 -0.35
N ARG A 57 -7.69 5.34 -0.92
CA ARG A 57 -8.34 6.60 -0.50
C ARG A 57 -9.83 6.60 -0.72
N SER A 58 -10.33 6.02 -1.82
CA SER A 58 -11.77 5.90 -2.08
C SER A 58 -12.51 5.13 -0.98
N ARG A 59 -11.79 4.30 -0.22
CA ARG A 59 -12.27 3.48 0.90
C ARG A 59 -11.86 4.01 2.26
N SER A 60 -11.39 5.26 2.34
CA SER A 60 -10.90 5.90 3.57
C SER A 60 -9.69 5.20 4.22
N ILE A 61 -8.89 4.45 3.45
CA ILE A 61 -7.64 3.82 3.92
C ILE A 61 -6.47 4.76 3.56
N GLY A 62 -5.66 5.12 4.55
CA GLY A 62 -4.47 5.95 4.35
C GLY A 62 -3.29 5.19 3.71
N PHE A 63 -2.36 5.90 3.08
CA PHE A 63 -1.15 5.31 2.49
C PHE A 63 0.12 5.96 3.06
N TYR A 64 1.12 5.13 3.39
CA TYR A 64 2.46 5.56 3.81
C TYR A 64 3.56 5.09 2.82
N TYR A 65 4.46 6.02 2.48
CA TYR A 65 5.61 5.86 1.56
C TYR A 65 6.92 5.47 2.30
#